data_AF-A0A2T5JGW0-F1
#
_entry.id   AF-A0A2T5JGW0-F1
#
_cell.length_a   1.000
_cell.length_b   1.000
_cell.length_c   1.000
_cell.angle_alpha   90.00
_cell.angle_beta   90.00
_cell.angle_gamma   90.00
#
_symmetry.space_group_name_H-M   'P 1'
#
loop_
_entity.id
_entity.type
_entity.pdbx_description
1 polymer ?
#
loop_
_entity_poly.entity_id
_entity_poly.type
_entity_poly.pdbx_seq_one_letter_code
_entity_poly.pdbx_strand_id
1 'polypeptide(L)'
;MKKEDFKKSFNIVAKSFGFEKEFGGWFKESTECIIVLDLQKSNYNNLYYLNIKIYIQKMFGNNYAKSKDLVKKNIGDVFFRERGNSEVFNLDNSMTDTERLDQLNIFFYSINPLLNAALTKSGIKKLADEKSLTLLPAVENELLLLLSKQV
;
A
#
# COMPACT_ATOMS: atom_id res chain seq x y z
N MET A 1 -22.14 -7.75 -0.29
CA MET A 1 -21.30 -7.72 0.94
C MET A 1 -21.58 -6.52 1.84
N LYS A 2 -21.72 -6.70 3.16
CA LYS A 2 -21.72 -5.58 4.13
C LYS A 2 -20.29 -5.06 4.37
N LYS A 3 -20.18 -3.83 4.89
CA LYS A 3 -18.90 -3.17 5.19
C LYS A 3 -17.94 -4.00 6.08
N GLU A 4 -18.47 -4.61 7.13
CA GLU A 4 -17.67 -5.39 8.06
C GLU A 4 -17.14 -6.66 7.41
N ASP A 5 -17.96 -7.29 6.58
CA ASP A 5 -17.60 -8.50 5.85
C ASP A 5 -16.54 -8.20 4.79
N PHE A 6 -16.62 -7.03 4.13
CA PHE A 6 -15.56 -6.59 3.22
C PHE A 6 -14.20 -6.43 3.90
N LYS A 7 -14.16 -5.79 5.08
CA LYS A 7 -12.91 -5.64 5.84
C LYS A 7 -12.37 -6.98 6.34
N LYS A 8 -13.24 -7.97 6.59
CA LYS A 8 -12.82 -9.34 6.95
C LYS A 8 -12.19 -10.03 5.72
N SER A 9 -12.85 -10.00 4.57
CA SER A 9 -12.33 -10.59 3.32
C SER A 9 -11.01 -9.94 2.90
N PHE A 10 -10.94 -8.60 2.90
CA PHE A 10 -9.70 -7.88 2.64
C PHE A 10 -8.59 -8.28 3.60
N ASN A 11 -8.89 -8.43 4.89
CA ASN A 11 -7.90 -8.87 5.87
C ASN A 11 -7.40 -10.29 5.62
N ILE A 12 -8.27 -11.22 5.23
CA ILE A 12 -7.88 -12.59 4.90
C ILE A 12 -6.91 -12.59 3.72
N VAL A 13 -7.26 -11.87 2.64
CA VAL A 13 -6.43 -11.79 1.44
C VAL A 13 -5.13 -11.03 1.74
N ALA A 14 -5.17 -9.86 2.36
CA ALA A 14 -3.95 -9.12 2.70
C ALA A 14 -2.95 -9.97 3.51
N LYS A 15 -3.45 -10.78 4.46
CA LYS A 15 -2.62 -11.73 5.23
C LYS A 15 -1.98 -12.82 4.37
N SER A 16 -2.68 -13.38 3.39
CA SER A 16 -2.09 -14.38 2.49
C SER A 16 -0.96 -13.81 1.62
N PHE A 17 -0.93 -12.49 1.44
CA PHE A 17 0.16 -11.76 0.77
C PHE A 17 1.22 -11.18 1.72
N GLY A 18 1.23 -11.61 2.98
CA GLY A 18 2.26 -11.27 3.97
C GLY A 18 2.06 -9.92 4.65
N PHE A 19 0.85 -9.36 4.65
CA PHE A 19 0.52 -8.19 5.47
C PHE A 19 -0.01 -8.57 6.84
N GLU A 20 0.33 -7.76 7.84
CA GLU A 20 -0.15 -7.87 9.20
C GLU A 20 -1.13 -6.74 9.51
N LYS A 21 -2.29 -7.07 10.10
CA LYS A 21 -3.27 -6.05 10.47
C LYS A 21 -2.95 -5.50 11.86
N GLU A 22 -2.66 -4.21 11.94
CA GLU A 22 -2.36 -3.51 13.18
C GLU A 22 -2.81 -2.05 13.08
N PHE A 23 -3.06 -1.38 14.21
CA PHE A 23 -3.41 0.06 14.29
C PHE A 23 -4.50 0.59 13.33
N GLY A 24 -5.34 -0.29 12.78
CA GLY A 24 -6.39 0.06 11.81
C GLY A 24 -5.96 0.01 10.34
N GLY A 25 -4.72 -0.35 10.04
CA GLY A 25 -4.19 -0.58 8.69
C GLY A 25 -3.58 -1.98 8.52
N TRP A 26 -2.97 -2.22 7.36
CA TRP A 26 -2.21 -3.43 7.09
C TRP A 26 -0.78 -3.09 6.74
N PHE A 27 0.17 -3.72 7.42
CA PHE A 27 1.59 -3.43 7.34
C PHE A 27 2.35 -4.58 6.71
N LYS A 28 3.34 -4.23 5.89
CA LYS A 28 4.38 -5.16 5.43
C LYS A 28 5.69 -4.42 5.46
N GLU A 29 6.73 -4.98 6.06
CA GLU A 29 7.97 -4.26 6.30
C GLU A 29 9.21 -5.08 5.99
N SER A 30 10.31 -4.36 5.84
CA SER A 30 11.67 -4.87 5.81
C SER A 30 12.52 -4.00 6.73
N THR A 31 13.83 -4.26 6.78
CA THR A 31 14.79 -3.37 7.45
C THR A 31 14.94 -2.01 6.76
N GLU A 32 14.43 -1.86 5.53
CA GLU A 32 14.59 -0.65 4.72
C GLU A 32 13.31 0.16 4.54
N CYS A 33 12.14 -0.48 4.51
CA CYS A 33 10.88 0.19 4.20
C CYS A 33 9.70 -0.40 5.00
N ILE A 34 8.68 0.42 5.24
CA ILE A 34 7.37 0.01 5.78
C ILE A 34 6.30 0.39 4.76
N ILE A 35 5.53 -0.60 4.31
CA ILE A 35 4.37 -0.43 3.45
C ILE A 35 3.12 -0.47 4.32
N VAL A 36 2.23 0.50 4.12
CA VAL A 36 0.93 0.60 4.81
C VAL A 36 -0.19 0.63 3.77
N LEU A 37 -1.11 -0.32 3.90
CA LEU A 37 -2.39 -0.30 3.22
C LEU A 37 -3.44 0.31 4.15
N ASP A 38 -4.10 1.36 3.67
CA ASP A 38 -5.13 2.10 4.41
C ASP A 38 -6.43 2.14 3.58
N LEU A 39 -7.46 1.44 4.07
CA LEU A 39 -8.80 1.48 3.47
C LEU A 39 -9.56 2.71 3.94
N GLN A 40 -9.58 3.74 3.09
CA GLN A 40 -10.33 4.96 3.31
C GLN A 40 -11.74 4.84 2.74
N LYS A 41 -12.77 4.94 3.59
CA LYS A 41 -14.17 4.93 3.15
C LYS A 41 -14.48 6.23 2.39
N SER A 42 -15.14 6.14 1.24
CA SER A 42 -15.70 7.33 0.57
C SER A 42 -16.86 7.90 1.39
N ASN A 43 -16.92 9.23 1.47
CA ASN A 43 -18.01 9.97 2.11
C ASN A 43 -19.27 10.04 1.25
N TYR A 44 -19.16 9.79 -0.06
CA TYR A 44 -20.24 10.01 -1.03
C TYR A 44 -20.85 8.72 -1.56
N ASN A 45 -20.02 7.70 -1.84
CA ASN A 45 -20.44 6.44 -2.44
C ASN A 45 -20.12 5.27 -1.51
N ASN A 46 -20.77 4.12 -1.64
CA ASN A 46 -20.44 2.92 -0.86
C ASN A 46 -19.19 2.20 -1.38
N LEU A 47 -18.08 2.92 -1.51
CA LEU A 47 -16.80 2.38 -1.94
C LEU A 47 -15.69 2.68 -0.93
N TYR A 48 -14.60 1.93 -1.07
CA TYR A 48 -13.32 2.19 -0.42
C TYR A 48 -12.28 2.67 -1.43
N TYR A 49 -11.44 3.61 -1.00
CA TYR A 49 -10.16 3.87 -1.63
C TYR A 49 -9.08 3.09 -0.90
N LEU A 50 -8.23 2.39 -1.63
CA LEU A 50 -7.02 1.79 -1.07
C LEU A 50 -5.87 2.79 -1.22
N ASN A 51 -5.48 3.38 -0.09
CA ASN A 51 -4.27 4.19 0.01
C ASN A 51 -3.08 3.27 0.26
N ILE A 52 -2.03 3.38 -0.55
CA ILE A 52 -0.77 2.66 -0.39
C ILE A 52 0.31 3.68 -0.06
N LYS A 53 0.86 3.57 1.14
CA LYS A 53 1.88 4.48 1.69
C LYS A 53 3.16 3.68 1.90
N ILE A 54 4.29 4.18 1.41
CA ILE A 54 5.60 3.58 1.66
C ILE A 54 6.43 4.58 2.44
N TYR A 55 6.98 4.12 3.55
CA TYR A 55 7.89 4.86 4.42
C TYR A 55 9.28 4.25 4.30
N ILE A 56 10.26 5.07 3.93
CA ILE A 56 11.63 4.63 3.64
C ILE A 56 12.51 4.96 4.85
N GLN A 57 13.19 3.97 5.42
CA GLN A 57 14.06 4.20 6.57
C GLN A 57 15.19 5.17 6.21
N LYS A 58 15.47 6.09 7.14
CA LYS A 58 16.44 7.19 7.03
C LYS A 58 16.04 8.31 6.06
N MET A 59 14.87 8.24 5.43
CA MET A 59 14.38 9.28 4.52
C MET A 59 14.26 10.62 5.25
N PHE A 60 15.02 11.63 4.81
CA PHE A 60 15.14 12.93 5.49
C PHE A 60 15.51 12.81 6.98
N GLY A 61 16.31 11.80 7.33
CA GLY A 61 16.73 11.51 8.71
C GLY A 61 15.68 10.80 9.58
N ASN A 62 14.51 10.42 9.05
CA ASN A 62 13.46 9.76 9.81
C ASN A 62 13.72 8.26 9.96
N ASN A 63 13.43 7.71 11.15
CA ASN A 63 13.30 6.27 11.37
C ASN A 63 11.84 5.97 11.67
N TYR A 64 11.25 5.07 10.89
CA TYR A 64 9.83 4.75 10.98
C TYR A 64 9.63 3.43 11.73
N ALA A 65 8.54 3.36 12.50
CA ALA A 65 8.06 2.15 13.13
C ALA A 65 6.54 2.05 12.93
N LYS A 66 5.99 0.83 12.89
CA LYS A 66 4.55 0.60 12.81
C LYS A 66 3.85 1.41 13.90
N SER A 67 2.90 2.24 13.49
CA SER A 67 2.12 3.06 14.42
C SER A 67 0.82 3.51 13.78
N LYS A 68 -0.13 3.90 14.64
CA LYS A 68 -1.39 4.51 14.22
C LYS A 68 -1.19 5.78 13.40
N ASP A 69 -0.10 6.51 13.65
CA ASP A 69 0.19 7.75 12.94
C ASP A 69 0.61 7.50 11.49
N LEU A 70 1.35 6.42 11.21
CA LEU A 70 1.64 6.03 9.82
C LEU A 70 0.37 5.67 9.05
N VAL A 71 -0.61 5.04 9.69
CA VAL A 71 -1.91 4.76 9.06
C VAL A 71 -2.67 6.06 8.78
N LYS A 72 -2.70 6.99 9.73
CA LYS A 72 -3.51 8.21 9.65
C LYS A 72 -2.95 9.31 8.77
N LYS A 73 -1.63 9.38 8.59
CA LYS A 73 -1.00 10.39 7.72
C LYS A 73 -1.61 10.32 6.32
N ASN A 74 -1.83 11.48 5.70
CA ASN A 74 -2.42 11.54 4.36
C ASN A 74 -1.50 10.89 3.30
N ILE A 75 -0.18 10.99 3.48
CA ILE A 75 0.84 10.49 2.55
C ILE A 75 1.98 9.79 3.31
N GLY A 76 2.64 8.85 2.62
CA GLY A 76 3.98 8.35 2.97
C GLY A 76 5.07 9.12 2.23
N ASP A 77 6.32 8.67 2.33
CA ASP A 77 7.41 9.19 1.49
C ASP A 77 7.12 8.89 0.02
N VAL A 78 6.56 7.71 -0.25
CA VAL A 78 5.88 7.42 -1.51
C VAL A 78 4.40 7.17 -1.22
N PHE A 79 3.55 7.71 -2.09
CA PHE A 79 2.11 7.53 -1.99
C PHE A 79 1.51 7.28 -3.36
N PHE A 80 0.65 6.27 -3.43
CA PHE A 80 -0.29 6.11 -4.52
C PHE A 80 -1.60 5.54 -4.00
N ARG A 81 -2.67 5.83 -4.72
CA ARG A 81 -4.01 5.35 -4.42
C ARG A 81 -4.45 4.48 -5.57
N GLU A 82 -5.05 3.34 -5.27
CA GLU A 82 -5.75 2.56 -6.27
C GLU A 82 -6.88 3.41 -6.87
N ARG A 83 -6.74 3.79 -8.15
CA ARG A 83 -7.59 4.80 -8.82
C ARG A 83 -8.90 4.23 -9.40
N GLY A 84 -9.44 3.18 -8.78
CA GLY A 84 -10.86 2.83 -8.97
C GLY A 84 -11.19 2.00 -10.20
N ASN A 85 -10.24 1.26 -10.78
CA ASN A 85 -10.56 0.26 -11.82
C ASN A 85 -10.95 -1.09 -11.23
N SER A 86 -10.74 -1.31 -9.93
CA SER A 86 -11.18 -2.55 -9.30
C SER A 86 -12.56 -2.33 -8.66
N GLU A 87 -13.59 -2.73 -9.40
CA GLU A 87 -14.98 -2.92 -8.92
C GLU A 87 -15.04 -3.69 -7.59
N VAL A 88 -13.98 -4.41 -7.23
CA VAL A 88 -13.83 -5.09 -5.94
C VAL A 88 -13.99 -4.17 -4.73
N PHE A 89 -13.64 -2.88 -4.84
CA PHE A 89 -13.75 -1.90 -3.75
C PHE A 89 -15.08 -1.15 -3.75
N ASN A 90 -15.89 -1.29 -4.81
CA ASN A 90 -17.23 -0.74 -4.91
C ASN A 90 -18.25 -1.74 -4.34
N LEU A 91 -18.90 -1.41 -3.22
CA LEU A 91 -19.84 -2.31 -2.55
C LEU A 91 -21.28 -2.19 -3.08
N ASP A 92 -21.56 -1.24 -3.97
CA ASP A 92 -22.90 -1.04 -4.55
C ASP A 92 -23.11 -1.85 -5.84
N ASN A 93 -22.09 -2.55 -6.35
CA ASN A 93 -22.24 -3.39 -7.54
C ASN A 93 -22.86 -4.76 -7.23
N SER A 94 -23.28 -5.47 -8.27
CA SER A 94 -23.97 -6.77 -8.18
C SER A 94 -23.03 -7.95 -7.89
N MET A 95 -21.77 -7.70 -7.57
CA MET A 95 -20.77 -8.74 -7.32
C MET A 95 -21.09 -9.50 -6.03
N THR A 96 -21.20 -10.82 -6.13
CA THR A 96 -21.39 -11.72 -4.99
C THR A 96 -20.18 -11.71 -4.06
N ASP A 97 -20.37 -12.24 -2.86
CA ASP A 97 -19.31 -12.24 -1.86
C ASP A 97 -18.12 -13.15 -2.27
N THR A 98 -18.40 -14.27 -2.96
CA THR A 98 -17.38 -15.18 -3.51
C THR A 98 -16.62 -14.52 -4.66
N GLU A 99 -17.30 -13.95 -5.64
CA GLU A 99 -16.66 -13.25 -6.76
C GLU A 99 -15.76 -12.11 -6.25
N ARG A 100 -16.21 -11.39 -5.21
CA ARG A 100 -15.42 -10.31 -4.61
C ARG A 100 -14.14 -10.82 -3.94
N LEU A 101 -14.19 -11.98 -3.30
CA LEU A 101 -12.99 -12.60 -2.73
C LEU A 101 -12.00 -12.99 -3.84
N ASP A 102 -12.47 -13.56 -4.94
CA ASP A 102 -11.63 -13.91 -6.09
C ASP A 102 -11.00 -12.67 -6.73
N GLN A 103 -11.79 -11.61 -6.91
CA GLN A 103 -11.29 -10.34 -7.43
C GLN A 103 -10.29 -9.66 -6.48
N LEU A 104 -10.45 -9.80 -5.15
CA LEU A 104 -9.46 -9.33 -4.19
C LEU A 104 -8.15 -10.10 -4.34
N ASN A 105 -8.21 -11.43 -4.51
CA ASN A 105 -7.01 -12.22 -4.76
C ASN A 105 -6.31 -11.79 -6.05
N ILE A 106 -7.06 -11.64 -7.16
CA ILE A 106 -6.51 -11.17 -8.45
C ILE A 106 -5.85 -9.80 -8.29
N PHE A 107 -6.51 -8.88 -7.59
CA PHE A 107 -5.97 -7.56 -7.30
C PHE A 107 -4.66 -7.63 -6.50
N PHE A 108 -4.61 -8.42 -5.42
CA PHE A 108 -3.37 -8.56 -4.65
C PHE A 108 -2.27 -9.27 -5.46
N TYR A 109 -2.61 -10.28 -6.27
CA TYR A 109 -1.65 -10.93 -7.17
C TYR A 109 -1.03 -9.93 -8.15
N SER A 110 -1.81 -8.99 -8.69
CA SER A 110 -1.30 -8.01 -9.67
C SER A 110 -0.38 -6.96 -9.03
N ILE A 111 -0.67 -6.50 -7.81
CA ILE A 111 0.14 -5.46 -7.16
C ILE A 111 1.30 -6.01 -6.31
N ASN A 112 1.25 -7.27 -5.88
CA ASN A 112 2.26 -7.85 -4.98
C ASN A 112 3.70 -7.78 -5.51
N PRO A 113 4.00 -7.96 -6.82
CA PRO A 113 5.35 -7.77 -7.34
C PRO A 113 5.88 -6.35 -7.08
N LEU A 114 5.06 -5.33 -7.32
CA LEU A 114 5.40 -3.93 -7.05
C LEU A 114 5.62 -3.71 -5.55
N LEU A 115 4.72 -4.20 -4.70
CA LEU A 115 4.84 -4.02 -3.25
C LEU A 115 6.08 -4.73 -2.69
N ASN A 116 6.43 -5.92 -3.20
CA ASN A 116 7.63 -6.61 -2.74
C ASN A 116 8.92 -5.90 -3.19
N ALA A 117 8.97 -5.38 -4.41
CA ALA A 117 10.08 -4.56 -4.86
C ALA A 117 10.21 -3.28 -4.00
N ALA A 118 9.08 -2.67 -3.65
CA ALA A 118 9.01 -1.48 -2.80
C ALA A 118 9.44 -1.70 -1.33
N LEU A 119 9.77 -2.93 -0.92
CA LEU A 119 10.36 -3.20 0.39
C LEU A 119 11.85 -2.86 0.48
N THR A 120 12.48 -2.43 -0.61
CA THR A 120 13.92 -2.09 -0.63
C THR A 120 14.13 -0.74 -1.29
N LYS A 121 15.18 -0.01 -0.89
CA LYS A 121 15.50 1.29 -1.51
C LYS A 121 15.85 1.13 -2.99
N SER A 122 16.62 0.09 -3.32
CA SER A 122 16.99 -0.23 -4.69
C SER A 122 15.78 -0.65 -5.53
N GLY A 123 14.85 -1.41 -4.96
CA GLY A 123 13.60 -1.77 -5.63
C GLY A 123 12.69 -0.58 -5.89
N ILE A 124 12.56 0.36 -4.94
CA ILE A 124 11.84 1.63 -5.18
C ILE A 124 12.48 2.42 -6.32
N LYS A 125 13.82 2.53 -6.34
CA LYS A 125 14.55 3.20 -7.41
C LYS A 125 14.29 2.55 -8.77
N LYS A 126 14.35 1.22 -8.85
CA LYS A 126 14.05 0.47 -10.07
C LYS A 126 12.61 0.70 -10.56
N LEU A 127 11.63 0.64 -9.65
CA LEU A 127 10.23 0.91 -9.98
C LEU A 127 10.02 2.34 -10.51
N ALA A 128 10.77 3.31 -9.99
CA ALA A 128 10.76 4.68 -10.48
C ALA A 128 11.36 4.80 -11.89
N ASP A 129 12.50 4.16 -12.14
CA ASP A 129 13.16 4.12 -13.46
C ASP A 129 12.25 3.48 -14.53
N GLU A 130 11.52 2.44 -14.15
CA GLU A 130 10.54 1.75 -14.99
C GLU A 130 9.19 2.47 -15.09
N LYS A 131 9.05 3.65 -14.45
CA LYS A 131 7.80 4.44 -14.38
C LYS A 131 6.60 3.69 -13.78
N SER A 132 6.85 2.60 -13.06
CA SER A 132 5.84 1.84 -12.31
C SER A 132 5.44 2.55 -11.01
N LEU A 133 6.27 3.47 -10.53
CA LEU A 133 6.06 4.24 -9.31
C LEU A 133 6.56 5.67 -9.52
N THR A 134 5.74 6.67 -9.19
CA THR A 134 6.15 8.07 -9.29
C THR A 134 6.73 8.55 -7.97
N LEU A 135 7.96 9.06 -8.01
CA LEU A 135 8.59 9.73 -6.87
C LEU A 135 8.46 11.24 -7.01
N LEU A 136 8.28 11.93 -5.88
CA LEU A 136 8.46 13.38 -5.86
C LEU A 136 9.96 13.70 -5.97
N PRO A 137 10.36 14.80 -6.64
CA PRO A 137 11.78 15.09 -6.87
C PRO A 137 12.65 15.10 -5.60
N ALA A 138 12.12 15.60 -4.48
CA ALA A 138 12.83 15.59 -3.21
C ALA A 138 13.07 14.17 -2.68
N VAL A 139 12.08 13.28 -2.83
CA VAL A 139 12.17 11.88 -2.39
C VAL A 139 13.15 11.11 -3.27
N GLU A 140 13.13 11.36 -4.58
CA GLU A 140 14.08 10.75 -5.52
C GLU A 140 15.53 11.16 -5.21
N ASN A 141 15.78 12.45 -5.00
CA ASN A 141 17.12 12.94 -4.65
C ASN A 141 17.63 12.36 -3.33
N GLU A 142 16.80 12.32 -2.30
CA GLU A 142 17.18 11.74 -1.00
C GLU A 142 17.37 10.23 -1.10
N LEU A 143 16.55 9.52 -1.88
CA LEU A 143 16.73 8.09 -2.14
C LEU A 143 18.09 7.79 -2.78
N LEU A 144 18.52 8.60 -3.75
CA LEU A 144 19.85 8.48 -4.37
C LEU A 144 20.99 8.69 -3.36
N LEU A 145 20.84 9.66 -2.45
CA LEU A 145 21.82 9.90 -1.37
C LEU A 145 21.87 8.74 -0.37
N LEU A 146 20.74 8.10 -0.08
CA LEU A 146 20.71 6.94 0.81
C LEU A 146 21.36 5.71 0.15
N LEU A 147 21.17 5.53 -1.15
CA LEU A 147 21.77 4.43 -1.91
C LEU A 147 23.29 4.59 -2.07
N SER A 148 23.79 5.81 -2.25
CA SER A 148 25.25 6.06 -2.37
C SER A 148 26.02 5.83 -1.06
N LYS A 149 25.35 5.88 0.09
CA LYS A 149 25.92 5.63 1.42
C LYS A 149 25.90 4.15 1.84
N GLN A 150 25.34 3.26 1.02
CA GLN A 150 25.29 1.82 1.26
C GLN A 150 26.44 1.05 0.59
N VAL A 151 27.29 1.75 -0.18
CA VAL A 151 28.48 1.21 -0.89
C VAL A 151 29.74 1.44 -0.06
#